data_AF-A0A240ELJ3-F1
#
_entry.id   AF-A0A240ELJ3-F1
#
_cell.length_a   1.000
_cell.length_b   1.000
_cell.length_c   1.000
_cell.angle_alpha   90.00
_cell.angle_beta   90.00
_cell.angle_gamma   90.00
#
_symmetry.space_group_name_H-M   'P 1'
#
loop_
_entity.id
_entity.type
_entity.pdbx_description
1 polymer ?
#
loop_
_entity_poly.entity_id
_entity_poly.type
_entity_poly.pdbx_seq_one_letter_code
_entity_poly.pdbx_strand_id
1 'polypeptide(L)' 'MAYFNNLTDKKQTEILTLLNSKIRQESETMYQTALPRAKTDDQTCAEYTGRWYELREQWQNGEVNNLHVYACLQMGFVP' A
#
# COMPACT_ATOMS: atom_id res chain seq x y z
N MET A 1 15.47 13.03 -10.33
CA MET A 1 14.25 12.23 -10.07
C MET A 1 13.50 12.85 -8.90
N ALA A 2 12.17 12.92 -8.95
CA ALA A 2 11.37 13.51 -7.87
C ALA A 2 10.96 12.42 -6.87
N TYR A 3 11.47 12.50 -5.64
CA TYR A 3 11.21 11.56 -4.54
C TYR A 3 10.32 12.19 -3.47
N PHE A 4 9.91 11.40 -2.46
CA PHE A 4 9.04 11.84 -1.38
C PHE A 4 9.44 13.22 -0.81
N ASN A 5 10.74 13.38 -0.52
CA ASN A 5 11.33 14.60 0.05
C ASN A 5 11.25 15.85 -0.86
N ASN A 6 10.92 15.70 -2.15
CA ASN A 6 10.83 16.81 -3.11
C ASN A 6 9.41 17.39 -3.21
N LEU A 7 8.44 16.81 -2.51
CA LEU A 7 7.06 17.30 -2.45
C LEU A 7 6.89 18.25 -1.27
N THR A 8 5.92 19.16 -1.39
CA THR A 8 5.46 19.94 -0.24
C THR A 8 4.73 19.03 0.74
N ASP A 9 4.81 19.35 2.04
CA ASP A 9 4.15 18.59 3.12
C ASP A 9 2.66 18.32 2.84
N LYS A 10 1.98 19.30 2.22
CA LYS A 10 0.58 19.16 1.80
C LYS A 10 0.40 18.02 0.80
N LYS A 11 1.23 17.95 -0.24
CA LYS A 11 1.17 16.90 -1.26
C LYS A 11 1.59 15.54 -0.71
N GLN A 12 2.60 15.51 0.16
CA GLN A 12 3.00 14.28 0.85
C GLN A 12 1.83 13.72 1.65
N THR A 13 1.17 14.57 2.45
CA THR A 13 0.03 14.18 3.27
C THR A 13 -1.16 13.68 2.43
N GLU A 14 -1.44 14.34 1.31
CA GLU A 14 -2.49 13.94 0.38
C GLU A 14 -2.24 12.53 -0.19
N ILE A 15 -1.05 12.30 -0.73
CA ILE A 15 -0.66 10.99 -1.30
C ILE A 15 -0.63 9.91 -0.22
N LEU A 16 -0.10 10.22 0.98
CA LEU A 16 -0.11 9.29 2.12
C LEU A 16 -1.53 8.91 2.52
N THR A 17 -2.46 9.86 2.50
CA THR A 17 -3.88 9.60 2.80
C THR A 17 -4.49 8.64 1.78
N LEU A 18 -4.21 8.85 0.49
CA LEU A 18 -4.66 7.97 -0.60
C LEU A 18 -4.06 6.57 -0.48
N LEU A 19 -2.75 6.46 -0.23
CA LEU A 19 -2.07 5.17 -0.02
C LEU A 19 -2.64 4.43 1.20
N ASN A 20 -2.82 5.12 2.33
CA ASN A 20 -3.41 4.51 3.53
C ASN A 20 -4.83 4.01 3.29
N SER A 21 -5.63 4.71 2.48
CA SER A 21 -6.95 4.24 2.09
C SER A 21 -6.88 2.96 1.24
N LYS A 22 -5.92 2.86 0.32
CA LYS A 22 -5.71 1.65 -0.50
C LYS A 22 -5.21 0.48 0.34
N ILE A 23 -4.27 0.72 1.24
CA ILE A 23 -3.78 -0.29 2.20
C ILE A 23 -4.95 -0.84 3.02
N ARG A 24 -5.80 0.03 3.58
CA ARG A 24 -6.97 -0.43 4.35
C ARG A 24 -7.90 -1.31 3.54
N GLN A 25 -8.19 -0.92 2.30
CA GLN A 25 -9.05 -1.69 1.39
C GLN A 25 -8.43 -3.07 1.06
N GLU A 26 -7.12 -3.10 0.80
CA GLU A 26 -6.38 -4.33 0.54
C GLU A 26 -6.37 -5.25 1.76
N SER A 27 -6.02 -4.71 2.94
CA SER A 27 -6.04 -5.47 4.20
C SER A 27 -7.42 -6.04 4.53
N GLU A 28 -8.50 -5.28 4.28
CA GLU A 28 -9.87 -5.77 4.48
C GLU A 28 -10.21 -6.91 3.51
N THR A 29 -9.79 -6.79 2.25
CA THR A 29 -9.99 -7.85 1.23
C THR A 29 -9.20 -9.11 1.58
N MET A 30 -7.94 -8.96 2.01
CA MET A 30 -7.10 -10.07 2.46
C MET A 30 -7.68 -10.74 3.71
N TYR A 31 -8.17 -9.95 4.66
CA TYR A 31 -8.84 -10.48 5.85
C TYR A 31 -10.11 -11.27 5.49
N GLN A 32 -10.97 -10.73 4.62
CA GLN A 32 -12.18 -11.41 4.17
C GLN A 32 -11.89 -12.71 3.40
N THR A 33 -10.81 -12.75 2.62
CA THR A 33 -10.39 -13.97 1.89
C THR A 33 -9.70 -14.98 2.80
N ALA A 34 -9.02 -14.53 3.86
CA ALA A 34 -8.41 -15.40 4.86
C ALA A 34 -9.43 -15.99 5.85
N LEU A 35 -10.49 -15.26 6.20
CA LEU A 35 -11.58 -15.68 7.09
C LEU A 35 -12.14 -17.10 6.81
N PRO A 36 -12.48 -17.48 5.57
CA PRO A 36 -12.94 -18.84 5.26
C PRO A 36 -11.82 -19.89 5.31
N ARG A 37 -10.57 -19.51 5.00
CA ARG A 37 -9.40 -20.41 5.07
C ARG A 37 -9.00 -20.73 6.52
N ALA A 38 -9.07 -19.75 7.42
CA ALA A 38 -8.80 -19.94 8.84
C ALA A 38 -9.77 -20.91 9.54
N LYS A 39 -10.95 -21.16 8.96
CA LYS A 39 -11.89 -22.19 9.47
C LYS A 39 -11.55 -23.62 9.05
N THR A 40 -10.64 -23.79 8.08
CA THR A 40 -10.39 -25.09 7.44
C THR A 40 -9.02 -25.70 7.74
N ASP A 41 -8.04 -24.94 8.23
CA ASP A 41 -6.76 -25.49 8.68
C ASP A 41 -6.12 -24.63 9.78
N ASP A 42 -5.37 -25.30 10.66
CA ASP A 42 -4.60 -24.78 11.80
C ASP A 42 -3.40 -23.93 11.33
N GLN A 43 -3.67 -22.77 10.70
CA GLN A 43 -2.63 -21.94 10.09
C GLN A 43 -2.43 -20.64 10.86
N THR A 44 -1.19 -20.54 11.35
CA THR A 44 -0.46 -19.32 11.72
C THR A 44 -1.02 -18.07 11.06
N CYS A 45 -1.30 -17.04 11.88
CA CYS A 45 -1.60 -15.69 11.40
C CYS A 45 -0.49 -15.22 10.46
N ALA A 46 -0.66 -15.43 9.16
CA ALA A 46 0.27 -14.92 8.18
C ALA A 46 0.21 -13.39 8.23
N GLU A 47 1.37 -12.75 8.40
CA GLU A 47 1.54 -11.31 8.25
C GLU A 47 1.32 -10.99 6.78
N TYR A 48 0.08 -10.67 6.43
CA TYR A 48 -0.30 -10.30 5.07
C TYR A 48 0.11 -8.86 4.82
N THR A 49 1.34 -8.67 4.35
CA THR A 49 1.80 -7.37 3.86
C THR A 49 1.26 -7.17 2.45
N GLY A 50 0.34 -6.21 2.29
CA GLY A 50 -0.26 -5.89 1.00
C GLY A 50 0.69 -5.10 0.10
N ARG A 51 0.52 -5.18 -1.23
CA ARG A 51 1.41 -4.49 -2.18
C ARG A 51 1.36 -2.97 -2.04
N TRP A 52 0.22 -2.42 -1.61
CA TRP A 52 0.12 -0.99 -1.33
C TRP A 52 0.93 -0.57 -0.11
N TYR A 53 1.11 -1.47 0.86
CA TYR A 53 1.94 -1.20 2.04
C TYR A 53 3.41 -1.14 1.65
N GLU A 54 3.88 -2.13 0.88
CA GLU A 54 5.25 -2.15 0.35
C GLU A 54 5.54 -0.91 -0.50
N LEU A 55 4.63 -0.53 -1.40
CA LEU A 55 4.78 0.69 -2.20
C LEU A 55 4.92 1.95 -1.34
N ARG A 56 4.13 2.06 -0.26
CA ARG A 56 4.22 3.20 0.67
C ARG A 56 5.57 3.23 1.36
N GLU A 57 6.07 2.10 1.87
CA GLU A 57 7.36 2.03 2.53
C GLU A 57 8.51 2.37 1.58
N GLN A 58 8.54 1.76 0.40
CA GLN A 58 9.54 2.05 -0.63
C GLN A 58 9.52 3.52 -1.05
N TRP A 59 8.32 4.13 -1.12
CA TRP A 59 8.20 5.55 -1.41
C TRP A 59 8.72 6.44 -0.29
N GLN A 60 8.42 6.12 0.97
CA GLN A 60 8.93 6.85 2.14
C GLN A 60 10.45 6.70 2.30
N ASN A 61 11.00 5.53 1.97
CA ASN A 61 12.43 5.26 1.98
C ASN A 61 13.17 5.89 0.78
N GLY A 62 12.44 6.48 -0.17
CA GLY A 62 13.02 7.11 -1.37
C GLY A 62 13.51 6.13 -2.43
N GLU A 63 13.16 4.85 -2.32
CA GLU A 63 13.46 3.81 -3.31
C GLU A 63 12.59 3.97 -4.57
N VAL A 64 11.36 4.46 -4.37
CA VAL A 64 10.39 4.70 -5.43
C VAL A 64 10.17 6.20 -5.64
N ASN A 65 10.06 6.61 -6.89
CA ASN A 65 9.83 8.01 -7.25
C ASN A 65 8.33 8.39 -7.20
N ASN A 66 8.04 9.68 -7.09
CA ASN A 66 6.67 10.21 -6.99
C ASN A 66 5.81 9.88 -8.22
N LEU A 67 6.42 9.80 -9.41
CA LEU A 67 5.70 9.50 -10.66
C LEU A 67 5.18 8.06 -10.65
N HIS A 68 5.97 7.12 -10.15
CA HIS A 68 5.57 5.72 -10.03
C HIS A 68 4.40 5.57 -9.05
N VAL A 69 4.48 6.21 -7.87
CA VAL A 69 3.37 6.21 -6.91
C VAL A 69 2.09 6.80 -7.50
N TYR A 70 2.21 7.93 -8.21
CA TYR A 70 1.06 8.52 -8.91
C TYR A 70 0.49 7.60 -9.98
N ALA A 71 1.36 6.93 -10.77
CA ALA A 71 0.92 5.99 -11.78
C ALA A 71 0.17 4.80 -11.17
N CYS A 72 0.68 4.20 -10.09
CA CYS A 72 -0.01 3.14 -9.35
C CYS A 72 -1.37 3.61 -8.83
N LEU A 73 -1.43 4.80 -8.21
CA LEU A 73 -2.69 5.37 -7.71
C LEU A 73 -3.70 5.62 -8.84
N GLN A 74 -3.26 6.09 -10.01
CA GLN A 74 -4.12 6.30 -11.17
C GLN A 74 -4.60 4.98 -11.80
N MET A 75 -3.71 3.99 -11.91
CA MET A 75 -4.04 2.67 -12.44
C MET A 75 -4.91 1.86 -11.48
N GLY A 76 -4.87 2.19 -10.19
CA GLY A 76 -5.64 1.49 -9.15
C GLY A 76 -5.09 0.13 -8.77
N PHE A 77 -3.86 -0.22 -9.20
CA PHE A 77 -3.14 -1.43 -8.79
C PHE A 77 -1.63 -1.17 -8.67
N VAL A 78 -0.94 -1.99 -7.90
CA VAL A 78 0.53 -1.99 -7.79
C VAL A 78 1.08 -3.20 -8.56
N PRO A 79 1.88 -2.99 -9.63
CA PRO A 79 2.42 -4.06 -10.47
C PRO A 79 3.36 -5.00 -9.71
#